data_AF-A0A6A5S3F8-F1
#
_entry.id   AF-A0A6A5S3F8-F1
#
_cell.length_a   1.000
_cell.length_b   1.000
_cell.length_c   1.000
_cell.angle_alpha   90.00
_cell.angle_beta   90.00
_cell.angle_gamma   90.00
#
_symmetry.space_group_name_H-M   'P 1'
#
loop_
_entity.id
_entity.type
_entity.pdbx_description
1 polymer ?
#
loop_
_entity_poly.entity_id
_entity_poly.type
_entity_poly.pdbx_seq_one_letter_code
_entity_poly.pdbx_strand_id
1 'polypeptide(L)'
;PLDVVMFKPLSTAYSTELASHLHSSQGLLSIKKSDFFPLFWKAWKSSFKETTILKSFEATGIWPKNCEVILKRFYLQTLDEDE
;
A
#
# COMPACT_ATOMS: atom_id res chain seq x y z
N PRO A 1 -3.16 -8.47 -3.25
CA PRO A 1 -4.46 -7.75 -3.02
C PRO A 1 -4.35 -6.81 -1.82
N LEU A 2 -3.90 -7.32 -0.66
CA LEU A 2 -3.50 -6.47 0.47
C LEU A 2 -2.35 -5.51 0.11
N ASP A 3 -1.37 -6.02 -0.64
CA ASP A 3 -0.25 -5.23 -1.17
C ASP A 3 -0.69 -4.03 -2.01
N VAL A 4 -1.67 -4.22 -2.88
CA VAL A 4 -2.19 -3.16 -3.75
C VAL A 4 -3.05 -2.15 -3.00
N VAL A 5 -3.83 -2.61 -2.00
CA VAL A 5 -4.84 -1.78 -1.31
C VAL A 5 -4.30 -1.09 -0.06
N MET A 6 -3.25 -1.63 0.58
CA MET A 6 -2.71 -1.11 1.84
C MET A 6 -1.23 -0.72 1.72
N PHE A 7 -0.38 -1.63 1.26
CA PHE A 7 1.08 -1.40 1.26
C PHE A 7 1.54 -0.44 0.16
N LYS A 8 0.93 -0.50 -1.03
CA LYS A 8 1.22 0.47 -2.10
C LYS A 8 0.82 1.89 -1.70
N PRO A 9 -0.41 2.16 -1.17
CA PRO A 9 -0.75 3.47 -0.63
C PRO A 9 0.19 3.94 0.49
N LEU A 10 0.57 3.04 1.40
CA LEU A 10 1.55 3.35 2.45
C LEU A 10 2.91 3.76 1.88
N SER A 11 3.42 3.01 0.90
CA SER A 11 4.68 3.32 0.22
C SER A 11 4.62 4.69 -0.48
N THR A 12 3.50 4.97 -1.16
CA THR A 12 3.28 6.28 -1.79
C THR A 12 3.22 7.40 -0.75
N ALA A 13 2.43 7.22 0.31
CA ALA A 13 2.31 8.21 1.38
C ALA A 13 3.66 8.48 2.07
N TYR A 14 4.44 7.43 2.35
CA TYR A 14 5.78 7.57 2.91
C TYR A 14 6.71 8.34 1.98
N SER A 15 6.68 8.04 0.68
CA SER A 15 7.46 8.76 -0.32
C SER A 15 7.10 10.25 -0.37
N THR A 16 5.81 10.57 -0.24
CA THR A 16 5.32 11.96 -0.15
C THR A 16 5.81 12.67 1.11
N GLU A 17 5.74 12.02 2.27
CA GLU A 17 6.24 12.57 3.54
C GLU A 17 7.76 12.81 3.47
N LEU A 18 8.50 11.86 2.90
CA LEU A 18 9.94 11.97 2.70
C LEU A 18 10.31 13.11 1.76
N ALA A 19 9.63 13.24 0.62
CA ALA A 19 9.84 14.32 -0.34
C ALA A 19 9.54 15.69 0.29
N SER A 20 8.46 15.80 1.06
CA SER A 20 8.09 17.02 1.78
C SER A 20 9.12 17.40 2.84
N HIS A 21 9.66 16.42 3.55
CA HIS A 21 10.72 16.62 4.54
C HIS A 21 12.02 17.09 3.89
N LEU A 22 12.45 16.46 2.79
CA LEU A 22 13.63 16.87 2.01
C LEU A 22 13.46 18.28 1.42
N HIS A 23 12.27 18.60 0.91
CA HIS A 23 11.97 19.93 0.39
C HIS A 23 12.06 20.99 1.48
N SER A 24 11.48 20.71 2.66
CA SER A 24 11.51 21.61 3.82
C SER A 24 12.91 21.79 4.39
N SER A 25 13.78 20.78 4.29
CA SER A 25 15.18 20.86 4.68
C SER A 25 16.11 21.41 3.59
N GLN A 26 15.58 21.75 2.42
CA GLN A 26 16.34 22.16 1.23
C GLN A 26 17.40 21.14 0.80
N GLY A 27 17.25 19.87 1.19
CA GLY A 27 18.26 18.82 0.99
C GLY A 27 19.54 19.00 1.81
N LEU A 28 19.59 19.97 2.74
CA LEU A 28 20.76 20.23 3.58
C LEU A 28 20.86 19.29 4.78
N LEU A 29 19.71 18.73 5.21
CA LEU A 29 19.66 17.74 6.28
C LEU A 29 19.74 16.33 5.70
N SER A 30 20.74 15.58 6.13
CA SER A 30 20.86 14.16 5.81
C SER A 30 19.79 13.35 6.55
N ILE A 31 19.12 12.45 5.83
CA ILE A 31 18.13 11.52 6.38
C ILE A 31 18.85 10.52 7.28
N LYS A 32 18.46 10.46 8.55
CA LYS A 32 18.94 9.49 9.53
C LYS A 32 17.90 8.41 9.74
N LYS A 33 18.35 7.26 10.25
CA LYS A 33 17.45 6.16 10.65
C LYS A 33 16.43 6.60 11.70
N SER A 34 16.74 7.59 12.53
CA SER A 34 15.81 8.19 13.49
C SER A 34 14.62 8.89 12.84
N ASP A 35 14.78 9.42 11.63
CA ASP A 35 13.74 10.16 10.91
C ASP A 35 12.71 9.23 10.27
N PHE A 36 13.04 7.93 10.17
CA PHE A 36 12.14 6.91 9.63
C PHE A 36 10.81 6.88 10.38
N PHE A 37 10.83 6.72 11.70
CA PHE A 37 9.60 6.46 12.46
C PHE A 37 8.60 7.63 12.44
N PRO A 38 9.01 8.90 12.63
CA PRO A 38 8.09 10.03 12.51
C PRO A 38 7.43 10.14 11.12
N LEU A 39 8.20 9.96 10.04
CA LEU A 39 7.70 10.00 8.67
C LEU A 39 6.78 8.79 8.38
N PHE A 40 7.20 7.61 8.80
CA PHE A 40 6.42 6.38 8.71
C PHE A 40 5.08 6.51 9.45
N TRP A 41 5.08 7.05 10.67
CA TRP A 41 3.86 7.17 11.47
C TRP A 41 2.83 8.11 10.84
N LYS A 42 3.29 9.20 10.20
CA LYS A 42 2.42 10.09 9.43
C LYS A 42 1.80 9.36 8.22
N ALA A 43 2.62 8.67 7.45
CA ALA A 43 2.18 7.87 6.30
C ALA A 43 1.24 6.72 6.70
N TRP A 44 1.51 6.08 7.85
CA TRP A 44 0.67 5.03 8.41
C TRP A 44 -0.73 5.57 8.72
N LYS A 45 -0.83 6.67 9.48
CA LYS A 45 -2.13 7.28 9.82
C LYS A 45 -2.91 7.74 8.60
N SER A 46 -2.24 8.15 7.52
CA SER A 46 -2.93 8.57 6.30
C SER A 46 -3.41 7.40 5.44
N SER A 47 -2.70 6.27 5.47
CA SER A 47 -2.95 5.11 4.59
C SER A 47 -3.79 4.02 5.26
N PHE A 48 -3.48 3.69 6.52
CA PHE A 48 -4.14 2.64 7.30
C PHE A 48 -5.38 3.20 8.03
N LYS A 49 -6.39 3.58 7.24
CA LYS A 49 -7.71 3.96 7.74
C LYS A 49 -8.59 2.71 7.81
N GLU A 50 -9.53 2.70 8.75
CA GLU A 50 -10.50 1.60 8.90
C GLU A 50 -11.20 1.26 7.58
N THR A 51 -11.60 2.28 6.82
CA THR A 51 -12.23 2.11 5.50
C THR A 51 -11.31 1.42 4.49
N THR A 52 -10.02 1.76 4.46
CA THR A 52 -9.04 1.12 3.57
C THR A 52 -8.77 -0.33 4.01
N ILE A 53 -8.69 -0.56 5.32
CA ILE A 53 -8.51 -1.90 5.89
C ILE A 53 -9.67 -2.80 5.49
N LEU A 54 -10.92 -2.38 5.71
CA LEU A 54 -12.11 -3.13 5.33
C LEU A 54 -12.15 -3.44 3.83
N LYS A 55 -11.88 -2.43 2.98
CA LYS A 55 -11.78 -2.63 1.52
C LYS A 55 -10.68 -3.60 1.12
N SER A 56 -9.59 -3.68 1.88
CA SER A 56 -8.50 -4.62 1.59
C SER A 56 -8.90 -6.07 1.90
N PHE A 57 -9.69 -6.30 2.94
CA PHE A 57 -10.27 -7.61 3.23
C PHE A 57 -11.31 -8.01 2.19
N GLU A 58 -12.09 -7.06 1.69
CA GLU A 58 -13.06 -7.30 0.62
C GLU A 58 -12.35 -7.63 -0.70
N ALA A 59 -11.35 -6.85 -1.09
CA ALA A 59 -10.58 -7.03 -2.33
C ALA A 59 -9.71 -8.31 -2.33
N THR A 60 -9.43 -8.89 -1.16
CA THR A 60 -8.78 -10.20 -1.03
C THR A 60 -9.78 -11.36 -1.05
N GLY A 61 -11.09 -11.08 -0.91
CA GLY A 61 -12.12 -12.10 -0.73
C GLY A 61 -12.03 -12.82 0.63
N ILE A 62 -11.25 -12.29 1.58
CA ILE A 62 -11.16 -12.84 2.93
C ILE A 62 -12.45 -12.51 3.69
N TRP A 63 -12.91 -11.26 3.57
CA TRP A 63 -14.15 -10.81 4.19
C TRP A 63 -14.84 -9.71 3.38
N PRO A 64 -16.09 -9.90 2.93
CA PRO A 64 -16.87 -11.16 3.00
C PRO A 64 -16.15 -12.30 2.28
N LYS A 65 -16.34 -13.55 2.76
CA LYS A 65 -15.66 -14.71 2.18
C LYS A 65 -16.09 -14.90 0.73
N ASN A 66 -15.14 -14.78 -0.20
CA ASN A 66 -15.35 -14.97 -1.62
C ASN A 66 -14.06 -15.48 -2.30
N CYS A 67 -13.96 -16.79 -2.48
CA CYS A 67 -12.79 -17.43 -3.09
C CYS A 67 -12.64 -17.12 -4.59
N GLU A 68 -13.72 -16.76 -5.26
CA GLU A 68 -13.71 -16.46 -6.70
C GLU A 68 -12.80 -15.28 -7.04
N VAL A 69 -12.60 -14.35 -6.10
CA VAL A 69 -11.70 -13.19 -6.26
C VAL A 69 -10.25 -13.61 -6.52
N ILE A 70 -9.85 -14.77 -5.99
CA ILE A 70 -8.53 -15.36 -6.20
C ILE A 70 -8.56 -16.30 -7.40
N LEU A 71 -9.57 -17.19 -7.49
CA LEU A 71 -9.66 -18.19 -8.56
C LEU A 71 -9.72 -17.57 -9.96
N LYS A 72 -10.44 -16.46 -10.13
CA LYS A 72 -10.50 -15.72 -11.42
C LYS A 72 -9.14 -15.31 -11.97
N ARG A 73 -8.15 -15.08 -11.11
CA ARG A 73 -6.81 -14.67 -11.54
C ARG A 73 -6.06 -15.80 -12.26
N PHE A 74 -6.36 -17.05 -11.90
CA PHE A 74 -5.73 -18.23 -12.49
C PHE A 74 -6.44 -18.67 -13.76
N TYR A 75 -7.77 -18.56 -13.82
CA TYR A 75 -8.53 -18.89 -15.04
C TYR A 75 -8.21 -17.96 -16.24
N LEU A 76 -7.84 -16.71 -15.99
CA LEU A 76 -7.38 -15.81 -17.05
C LEU A 76 -6.01 -16.23 -17.60
N GLN A 77 -5.13 -16.78 -16.76
CA GLN A 77 -3.81 -17.23 -17.20
C GLN A 77 -3.88 -18.47 -18.09
N THR A 78 -4.84 -19.38 -17.83
CA THR A 78 -5.00 -20.58 -18.66
C THR A 78 -5.56 -20.28 -20.05
N LEU A 79 -6.28 -19.17 -20.24
CA LEU A 79 -6.81 -18.78 -21.55
C LEU A 79 -5.75 -18.12 -22.44
N ASP A 80 -4.76 -17.45 -21.84
CA ASP A 80 -3.64 -16.81 -22.56
C ASP A 80 -2.54 -17.81 -22.94
N GLU A 81 -2.54 -19.04 -22.40
CA GLU A 81 -1.59 -20.11 -22.72
C GLU A 81 -2.07 -21.03 -23.87
N ASP A 82 -3.36 -20.96 -24.22
CA ASP A 82 -3.99 -21.76 -25.28
C ASP A 82 -4.12 -21.00 -26.63
N GLU A 83 -3.50 -19.82 -26.78
CA GLU A 83 -3.45 -18.99 -28.01
C GLU A 83 -2.00 -18.88 -28.57
#